data_AF-A0A4C1TKS4-F1
#
_entry.id   AF-A0A4C1TKS4-F1
#
_cell.length_a   1.000
_cell.length_b   1.000
_cell.length_c   1.000
_cell.angle_alpha   90.00
_cell.angle_beta   90.00
_cell.angle_gamma   90.00
#
_symmetry.space_group_name_H-M   'P 1'
#
loop_
_entity.id
_entity.type
_entity.pdbx_description
1 polymer ?
#
loop_
_entity_poly.entity_id
_entity_poly.type
_entity_poly.pdbx_seq_one_letter_code
_entity_poly.pdbx_strand_id
1 'polypeptide(L)'
;MVQLPSTKRSIEEEVLQKTSLEPKDDLTPVSLSEVQTLVKSISTRKAPGLDGISNNAIKCFSQPLLSLLVAIFNACLQNCYFPSAWKEEEVIGIRKPGKPRDLPASYRPISLLSGLANHSREFLNSSQ
;
A
#
# COMPACT_ATOMS: atom_id res chain seq x y z
N MET A 1 -8.02 42.17 1.45
CA MET A 1 -7.05 41.44 2.31
C MET A 1 -7.75 40.19 2.81
N VAL A 2 -7.57 39.05 2.13
CA VAL A 2 -8.30 37.81 2.42
C VAL A 2 -7.52 37.04 3.50
N GLN A 3 -8.11 36.89 4.69
CA GLN A 3 -7.54 36.03 5.74
C GLN A 3 -7.64 34.56 5.29
N LEU A 4 -6.51 33.86 5.27
CA LEU A 4 -6.45 32.41 5.02
C LEU A 4 -7.01 31.63 6.24
N PRO A 5 -7.80 30.56 6.04
CA PRO A 5 -8.47 29.86 7.13
C PRO A 5 -7.47 29.14 8.06
N SER A 6 -7.75 29.22 9.37
CA SER A 6 -6.99 28.68 10.51
C SER A 6 -6.69 27.17 10.44
N THR A 7 -7.35 26.42 9.55
CA THR A 7 -7.17 24.97 9.37
C THR A 7 -5.84 24.59 8.71
N LYS A 8 -5.27 25.45 7.85
CA LYS A 8 -3.97 25.16 7.21
C LYS A 8 -2.82 25.05 8.20
N ARG A 9 -2.83 25.93 9.22
CA ARG A 9 -1.76 26.01 10.24
C ARG A 9 -1.70 24.75 11.10
N SER A 10 -2.87 24.20 11.46
CA SER A 10 -2.95 22.98 12.28
C SER A 10 -2.42 21.74 11.55
N ILE A 11 -2.58 21.67 10.23
CA ILE A 11 -2.06 20.56 9.43
C ILE A 11 -0.54 20.70 9.27
N GLU A 12 -0.05 21.92 9.01
CA GLU A 12 1.39 22.20 8.91
C GLU A 12 2.12 21.91 10.23
N GLU A 13 1.52 22.28 11.38
CA GLU A 13 2.04 21.99 12.71
C GLU A 13 2.04 20.48 13.01
N GLU A 14 0.97 19.74 12.65
CA GLU A 14 0.91 18.28 12.84
C GLU A 14 1.92 17.54 11.95
N VAL A 15 2.13 18.01 10.72
CA VAL A 15 3.14 17.46 9.79
C VAL A 15 4.55 17.72 10.31
N LEU A 16 4.82 18.92 10.84
CA LEU A 16 6.11 19.29 11.43
C LEU A 16 6.41 18.48 12.70
N GLN A 17 5.38 18.22 13.51
CA GLN A 17 5.50 17.41 14.74
C GLN A 17 5.75 15.93 14.42
N LYS A 18 5.14 15.40 13.35
CA LYS A 18 5.40 14.03 12.86
C LYS A 18 6.74 13.86 12.17
N THR A 19 7.31 14.92 11.58
CA THR A 19 8.68 14.91 11.02
C THR A 19 9.76 15.11 12.07
N SER A 20 9.41 15.53 13.28
CA SER A 20 10.34 15.71 14.41
C SER A 20 10.50 14.45 15.28
N LEU A 21 9.83 13.35 14.95
CA LEU A 21 10.09 12.08 15.62
C LEU A 21 11.43 11.54 15.11
N GLU A 22 12.37 11.32 16.03
CA GLU A 22 13.61 10.59 15.73
C GLU A 22 13.25 9.29 14.99
N PRO A 23 13.97 8.92 13.91
CA PRO A 23 13.78 7.64 13.25
C PRO A 23 13.84 6.55 14.31
N LYS A 24 12.72 5.83 14.52
CA LYS A 24 12.77 4.63 15.34
C LYS A 24 13.59 3.61 14.56
N ASP A 25 14.87 3.54 14.88
CA ASP A 25 15.86 2.62 14.28
C ASP A 25 15.57 1.13 14.59
N ASP A 26 14.50 0.82 15.31
CA ASP A 26 14.14 -0.54 15.75
C ASP A 26 13.18 -1.28 14.79
N LEU A 27 13.15 -0.93 13.50
CA LEU A 27 12.43 -1.74 12.51
C LEU A 27 13.18 -3.04 12.26
N THR A 28 12.66 -4.15 12.80
CA THR A 28 13.17 -5.49 12.54
C THR A 28 13.20 -5.75 11.02
N PRO A 29 14.34 -6.15 10.45
CA PRO A 29 14.42 -6.44 9.03
C PRO A 29 13.45 -7.55 8.62
N VAL A 30 12.74 -7.34 7.52
CA VAL A 30 11.89 -8.35 6.89
C VAL A 30 12.77 -9.51 6.45
N SER A 31 12.39 -10.72 6.87
CA SER A 31 13.05 -11.97 6.53
C SER A 31 12.45 -12.63 5.29
N LEU A 32 13.21 -13.53 4.68
CA LEU A 32 12.76 -14.31 3.53
C LEU A 32 11.60 -15.26 3.87
N SER A 33 11.58 -15.82 5.08
CA SER A 33 10.49 -16.70 5.53
C SER A 33 9.18 -15.95 5.70
N GLU A 34 9.22 -14.70 6.17
CA GLU A 34 8.04 -13.85 6.26
C GLU A 34 7.48 -13.53 4.87
N VAL A 35 8.33 -13.15 3.92
CA VAL A 35 7.91 -12.90 2.53
C VAL A 35 7.37 -14.17 1.86
N GLN A 36 7.99 -15.32 2.09
CA GLN A 36 7.48 -16.60 1.57
C GLN A 36 6.10 -16.96 2.16
N THR A 37 5.90 -16.73 3.46
CA THR A 37 4.63 -17.01 4.14
C THR A 37 3.53 -16.09 3.62
N LEU A 38 3.85 -14.80 3.48
CA LEU A 38 2.97 -13.80 2.90
C LEU A 38 2.58 -14.16 1.46
N VAL A 39 3.56 -14.47 0.59
CA VAL A 39 3.29 -14.85 -0.80
C VAL A 39 2.37 -16.07 -0.88
N LYS A 40 2.53 -17.05 0.02
CA LYS A 40 1.64 -18.22 0.10
C LYS A 40 0.23 -17.85 0.56
N SER A 41 0.08 -16.90 1.48
CA SER A 41 -1.22 -16.49 2.03
C SER A 41 -2.04 -15.61 1.09
N ILE A 42 -1.44 -15.04 0.04
CA ILE A 42 -2.12 -14.17 -0.93
C ILE A 42 -3.37 -14.85 -1.52
N SER A 43 -4.51 -14.16 -1.53
CA SER A 43 -5.70 -14.64 -2.21
C SER A 43 -5.57 -14.47 -3.72
N THR A 44 -5.67 -15.57 -4.46
CA THR A 44 -5.57 -15.59 -5.94
C THR A 44 -6.82 -15.08 -6.64
N ARG A 45 -7.92 -14.86 -5.90
CA ARG A 45 -9.21 -14.39 -6.44
C ARG A 45 -9.30 -12.86 -6.56
N LYS A 46 -8.26 -12.12 -6.14
CA LYS A 46 -8.23 -10.66 -6.28
C LYS A 46 -7.81 -10.29 -7.71
N ALA A 47 -8.40 -9.22 -8.24
CA ALA A 47 -7.99 -8.63 -9.50
C ALA A 47 -6.55 -8.08 -9.39
N PRO A 48 -5.75 -8.13 -10.47
CA PRO A 48 -4.45 -7.48 -10.52
C PRO A 48 -4.59 -5.97 -10.32
N GLY A 49 -3.55 -5.33 -9.78
CA GLY A 49 -3.45 -3.88 -9.71
C GLY A 49 -3.10 -3.27 -11.08
N LEU A 50 -2.85 -1.95 -11.09
CA LEU A 50 -2.43 -1.20 -12.29
C LEU A 50 -1.11 -1.69 -12.91
N ASP A 51 -0.29 -2.40 -12.12
CA ASP A 51 0.94 -3.03 -12.58
C ASP A 51 0.71 -4.26 -13.47
N GLY A 52 -0.52 -4.76 -13.56
CA GLY A 52 -0.89 -5.96 -14.32
C GLY A 52 -0.37 -7.26 -13.68
N ILE A 53 0.28 -7.20 -12.51
CA ILE A 53 0.86 -8.36 -11.84
C ILE A 53 -0.25 -9.04 -11.03
N SER A 54 -0.72 -10.18 -11.53
CA SER A 54 -1.72 -10.98 -10.81
C SER A 54 -1.14 -11.63 -9.55
N ASN A 55 -1.99 -11.85 -8.56
CA ASN A 55 -1.62 -12.58 -7.35
C ASN A 55 -1.16 -14.03 -7.64
N ASN A 56 -1.64 -14.63 -8.73
CA ASN A 56 -1.13 -15.91 -9.22
C ASN A 56 0.33 -15.81 -9.68
N ALA A 57 0.69 -14.75 -10.41
CA ALA A 57 2.06 -14.52 -10.83
C ALA A 57 2.99 -14.34 -9.63
N ILE A 58 2.57 -13.60 -8.60
CA ILE A 58 3.34 -13.41 -7.36
C ILE A 58 3.60 -14.75 -6.66
N LYS A 59 2.62 -15.66 -6.62
CA LYS A 59 2.81 -17.01 -6.06
C LYS A 59 3.80 -17.87 -6.83
N CYS A 60 4.01 -17.59 -8.11
CA CYS A 60 4.97 -18.28 -8.97
C CYS A 60 6.37 -17.65 -8.94
N PHE A 61 6.62 -16.64 -8.09
CA PHE A 61 7.95 -16.03 -8.00
C PHE A 61 8.99 -17.05 -7.56
N SER A 62 10.11 -17.07 -8.27
CA SER A 62 11.26 -17.89 -7.95
C SER A 62 11.99 -17.36 -6.71
N GLN A 63 12.83 -18.19 -6.10
CA GLN A 63 13.59 -17.81 -4.90
C GLN A 63 14.39 -16.51 -5.07
N PRO A 64 15.09 -16.25 -6.20
CA PRO A 64 15.77 -14.97 -6.42
C PRO A 64 14.83 -13.76 -6.43
N LEU A 65 13.63 -13.89 -7.00
CA LEU A 65 12.63 -12.83 -7.00
C LEU A 65 12.11 -12.55 -5.59
N LEU A 66 11.90 -13.59 -4.78
CA LEU A 66 11.53 -13.43 -3.37
C LEU A 66 12.63 -12.74 -2.57
N SER A 67 13.89 -13.09 -2.80
CA SER A 67 15.04 -12.40 -2.18
C SER A 67 15.13 -10.93 -2.61
N LEU A 68 14.83 -10.62 -3.87
CA LEU A 68 14.77 -9.23 -4.36
C LEU A 68 13.64 -8.46 -3.66
N LEU A 69 12.46 -9.06 -3.48
CA LEU A 69 11.37 -8.44 -2.74
C LEU A 69 11.76 -8.13 -1.29
N VAL A 70 12.45 -9.04 -0.61
CA VAL A 70 12.99 -8.80 0.73
C VAL A 70 13.91 -7.58 0.75
N ALA A 71 14.84 -7.51 -0.20
CA ALA A 71 15.77 -6.37 -0.31
C ALA A 71 15.03 -5.05 -0.54
N ILE A 72 14.01 -5.05 -1.41
CA ILE A 72 13.20 -3.86 -1.69
C ILE A 72 12.40 -3.44 -0.44
N PHE A 73 11.74 -4.38 0.25
CA PHE A 73 10.99 -4.07 1.47
C PHE A 73 11.88 -3.50 2.57
N ASN A 74 13.04 -4.12 2.80
CA ASN A 74 14.02 -3.62 3.76
C ASN A 74 14.56 -2.25 3.37
N ALA A 75 14.85 -2.01 2.09
CA ALA A 75 15.25 -0.69 1.62
C ALA A 75 14.14 0.35 1.84
N CYS A 76 12.87 -0.01 1.61
CA CYS A 76 11.75 0.90 1.85
C CYS A 76 11.61 1.27 3.32
N LEU A 77 11.73 0.28 4.22
CA LEU A 77 11.66 0.48 5.67
C LEU A 77 12.82 1.33 6.18
N GLN A 78 14.06 1.02 5.77
CA GLN A 78 15.27 1.74 6.19
C GLN A 78 15.28 3.19 5.71
N ASN A 79 14.72 3.47 4.53
CA ASN A 79 14.67 4.83 3.98
C ASN A 79 13.35 5.56 4.31
N CYS A 80 12.44 4.93 5.07
CA CYS A 80 11.07 5.42 5.30
C CYS A 80 10.38 5.87 3.99
N TYR A 81 10.70 5.21 2.87
CA TYR A 81 10.33 5.63 1.53
C TYR A 81 9.78 4.46 0.74
N PHE A 82 8.57 4.63 0.23
CA PHE A 82 7.95 3.68 -0.70
C PHE A 82 7.86 4.28 -2.10
N PRO A 83 8.07 3.47 -3.16
CA PRO A 83 7.93 3.91 -4.55
C PRO A 83 6.58 4.59 -4.80
N SER A 84 6.55 5.65 -5.62
CA SER A 84 5.30 6.31 -6.02
C SER A 84 4.31 5.35 -6.68
N ALA A 85 4.82 4.42 -7.50
CA ALA A 85 4.02 3.37 -8.14
C ALA A 85 3.28 2.46 -7.14
N TRP A 86 3.72 2.37 -5.88
CA TRP A 86 3.04 1.63 -4.82
C TRP A 86 2.03 2.48 -4.04
N LYS A 87 2.06 3.80 -4.24
CA LYS A 87 1.13 4.76 -3.65
C LYS A 87 -0.04 5.06 -4.60
N GLU A 88 0.08 4.70 -5.87
CA GLU A 88 -0.95 4.86 -6.90
C GLU A 88 -1.94 3.69 -6.88
N GLU A 89 -3.23 3.99 -7.00
CA GLU A 89 -4.33 3.02 -7.01
C GLU A 89 -5.42 3.43 -8.01
N GLU A 90 -6.01 2.45 -8.71
CA GLU A 90 -7.15 2.72 -9.59
C GLU A 90 -8.46 2.60 -8.81
N VAL A 91 -9.26 3.65 -8.79
CA VAL A 91 -10.58 3.60 -8.15
C VAL A 91 -11.63 3.20 -9.19
N ILE A 92 -12.07 1.94 -9.13
CA ILE A 92 -13.16 1.46 -9.99
C ILE A 92 -14.47 1.33 -9.18
N GLY A 93 -15.60 1.68 -9.81
CA GLY A 93 -16.91 1.55 -9.19
C GLY A 93 -17.52 0.16 -9.41
N ILE A 94 -17.71 -0.63 -8.34
CA ILE A 94 -18.52 -1.86 -8.41
C ILE A 94 -20.00 -1.52 -8.23
N ARG A 95 -20.82 -1.94 -9.18
CA ARG A 95 -22.28 -1.70 -9.16
C ARG A 95 -22.95 -2.45 -8.00
N LYS A 96 -23.84 -1.75 -7.28
CA LYS A 96 -24.77 -2.34 -6.31
C LYS A 96 -25.91 -3.07 -7.03
N PRO A 97 -26.25 -4.31 -6.63
CA PRO A 97 -27.38 -5.03 -7.20
C PRO A 97 -28.69 -4.23 -7.06
N GLY A 98 -29.53 -4.27 -8.10
CA GLY A 98 -30.88 -3.67 -8.06
C GLY A 98 -30.95 -2.14 -8.09
N LYS A 99 -29.84 -1.43 -8.31
CA LYS A 99 -29.84 0.05 -8.38
C LYS A 99 -29.72 0.60 -9.82
N PRO A 100 -30.28 1.81 -10.10
CA PRO A 100 -30.19 2.48 -11.41
C PRO A 100 -28.73 2.73 -11.82
N ARG A 101 -28.40 2.68 -13.12
CA ARG A 101 -26.99 2.78 -13.59
C ARG A 101 -26.45 4.21 -13.65
N ASP A 102 -27.38 5.14 -13.68
CA ASP A 102 -27.25 6.58 -13.91
C ASP A 102 -26.94 7.38 -12.63
N LEU A 103 -27.00 6.73 -11.47
CA LEU A 103 -26.74 7.37 -10.18
C LEU A 103 -25.35 6.98 -9.64
N PRO A 104 -24.49 7.94 -9.28
CA PRO A 104 -23.20 7.66 -8.62
C PRO A 104 -23.35 6.82 -7.34
N ALA A 105 -24.44 7.02 -6.59
CA ALA A 105 -24.75 6.27 -5.37
C ALA A 105 -24.98 4.76 -5.60
N SER A 106 -25.19 4.35 -6.85
CA SER A 106 -25.37 2.96 -7.26
C SER A 106 -24.06 2.18 -7.37
N TYR A 107 -22.91 2.83 -7.18
CA TYR A 107 -21.61 2.20 -7.21
C TYR A 107 -20.97 2.21 -5.82
N ARG A 108 -20.06 1.26 -5.57
CA ARG A 108 -19.16 1.20 -4.43
C ARG A 108 -17.75 1.40 -5.00
N PRO A 109 -17.02 2.46 -4.62
CA PRO A 109 -15.63 2.59 -5.06
C PRO A 109 -14.81 1.47 -4.43
N ILE A 110 -13.94 0.85 -5.23
CA ILE A 110 -12.87 -0.01 -4.78
C ILE A 110 -11.55 0.50 -5.35
N SER A 111 -10.50 0.48 -4.53
CA SER A 111 -9.16 0.82 -4.95
C SER A 111 -8.38 -0.44 -5.34
N LEU A 112 -7.91 -0.51 -6.58
CA LEU A 112 -7.02 -1.56 -7.06
C LEU A 112 -5.58 -1.11 -6.84
N LEU A 113 -4.98 -1.63 -5.77
CA LEU A 113 -3.56 -1.47 -5.50
C LEU A 113 -2.72 -2.52 -6.21
N SER A 114 -1.47 -2.20 -6.53
CA SER A 114 -0.46 -3.22 -6.82
C SER A 114 -0.47 -4.30 -5.73
N GLY A 115 -0.40 -5.56 -6.14
CA GLY A 115 -0.32 -6.68 -5.19
C GLY A 115 0.86 -6.47 -4.24
N LEU A 116 2.02 -6.05 -4.73
CA LEU A 116 3.21 -5.83 -3.90
C LEU A 116 3.01 -4.68 -2.92
N ALA A 117 2.40 -3.58 -3.36
CA ALA A 117 2.09 -2.44 -2.51
C ALA A 117 1.08 -2.78 -1.39
N ASN A 118 0.11 -3.64 -1.66
CA ASN A 118 -0.85 -4.07 -0.65
C ASN A 118 -0.15 -4.87 0.47
N HIS A 119 0.76 -5.76 0.09
CA HIS A 119 1.46 -6.60 1.07
C HIS A 119 2.61 -5.86 1.77
N SER A 120 3.22 -4.84 1.14
CA SER A 120 4.24 -4.02 1.81
C SER A 120 3.67 -3.23 2.99
N ARG A 121 2.39 -2.80 2.90
CA ARG A 121 1.69 -2.14 4.00
C ARG A 121 1.44 -3.06 5.20
N GLU A 122 1.27 -4.35 4.96
CA GLU A 122 1.04 -5.34 6.02
C GLU A 122 2.25 -5.42 6.96
N PHE A 123 3.46 -5.38 6.41
CA PHE A 123 4.70 -5.29 7.20
C PHE A 123 4.79 -4.00 8.03
N LEU A 124 4.39 -2.86 7.47
CA LEU A 124 4.41 -1.59 8.20
C LEU A 124 3.45 -1.60 9.40
N ASN A 125 2.31 -2.27 9.29
CA ASN A 125 1.31 -2.39 10.35
C ASN A 125 1.67 -3.46 11.40
N SER A 126 2.47 -4.47 11.03
CA SER A 126 2.94 -5.51 11.95
C SER A 126 4.18 -5.10 12.76
N SER A 127 4.85 -4.01 12.38
CA SER A 127 6.03 -3.47 13.08
C SER A 127 5.74 -2.25 13.98
N GLN A 128 4.47 -2.00 14.33
CA GLN A 128 4.05 -0.98 15.32
C GLN A 128 3.41 -1.57 16.57
#